data_AF-A0A7K4AZ27-F1
#
_entry.id   AF-A0A7K4AZ27-F1
#
_cell.length_a   1.000
_cell.length_b   1.000
_cell.length_c   1.000
_cell.angle_alpha   90.00
_cell.angle_beta   90.00
_cell.angle_gamma   90.00
#
_symmetry.space_group_name_H-M   'P 1'
#
loop_
_entity.id
_entity.type
_entity.pdbx_description
1 polymer ?
#
loop_
_entity_poly.entity_id
_entity_poly.type
_entity_poly.pdbx_seq_one_letter_code
_entity_poly.pdbx_strand_id
1 'polypeptide(L)'
;MVTEFAEVETRDEFVDLTFRLENGDVLHIEEQATLTEDDLIRFAHYDLRLYSKYHVPVHTVVLSPFHSKNHVSFFNAGCFQYSVIHQVIQGRNGDEVLERMR
;
A
#
# COMPACT_ATOMS: atom_id res chain seq x y z
N MET A 1 -30.27 17.35 20.32
CA MET A 1 -28.88 17.19 19.85
C MET A 1 -28.54 15.71 20.03
N VAL A 2 -28.34 15.00 18.93
CA VAL A 2 -27.88 13.60 18.97
C VAL A 2 -26.36 13.66 19.06
N THR A 3 -25.79 13.06 20.10
CA THR A 3 -24.34 12.94 20.25
C THR A 3 -23.86 11.87 19.28
N GLU A 4 -23.17 12.26 18.21
CA GLU A 4 -22.38 11.34 17.41
C GLU A 4 -21.14 10.94 18.20
N PHE A 5 -21.03 9.65 18.51
CA PHE A 5 -19.79 9.09 18.99
C PHE A 5 -18.91 8.84 17.78
N ALA A 6 -17.71 9.42 17.75
CA ALA A 6 -16.68 8.99 16.83
C ALA A 6 -16.31 7.56 17.21
N GLU A 7 -16.80 6.57 16.48
CA GLU A 7 -16.31 5.21 16.58
C GLU A 7 -14.85 5.24 16.13
N VAL A 8 -13.93 5.15 17.09
CA VAL A 8 -12.53 4.89 16.81
C VAL A 8 -12.44 3.41 16.47
N GLU A 9 -12.63 3.07 15.21
CA GLU A 9 -12.20 1.76 14.70
C GLU A 9 -10.67 1.71 14.80
N THR A 10 -10.16 1.12 15.88
CA THR A 10 -8.78 0.63 15.91
C THR A 10 -8.74 -0.67 15.13
N ARG A 11 -8.83 -0.58 13.81
CA ARG A 11 -8.31 -1.67 12.99
C ARG A 11 -6.80 -1.58 13.13
N ASP A 12 -6.19 -2.65 13.64
CA ASP A 12 -4.75 -2.88 13.52
C ASP A 12 -4.47 -3.14 12.04
N GLU A 13 -4.55 -2.05 11.29
CA GLU A 13 -4.28 -1.94 9.88
C GLU A 13 -2.75 -1.82 9.76
N PHE A 14 -2.09 -2.98 9.80
CA PHE A 14 -0.66 -3.08 9.60
C PHE A 14 -0.36 -2.70 8.16
N VAL A 15 0.29 -1.55 7.98
CA VAL A 15 1.06 -1.29 6.76
C VAL A 15 2.19 -2.31 6.72
N ASP A 16 2.35 -3.01 5.60
CA ASP A 16 3.39 -4.02 5.45
C ASP A 16 4.78 -3.41 5.69
N LEU A 17 5.17 -2.40 4.90
CA LEU A 17 6.45 -1.71 5.05
C LEU A 17 6.36 -0.22 4.70
N THR A 18 7.00 0.64 5.50
CA THR A 18 7.14 2.08 5.24
C THR A 18 8.58 2.53 5.46
N PHE A 19 9.17 3.21 4.48
CA PHE A 19 10.53 3.73 4.52
C PHE A 19 10.56 5.22 4.24
N ARG A 20 11.54 5.92 4.81
CA ARG A 20 11.91 7.27 4.36
C ARG A 20 13.04 7.14 3.35
N LEU A 21 12.86 7.73 2.17
CA LEU A 21 13.87 7.78 1.12
C LEU A 21 14.92 8.85 1.39
N GLU A 22 16.05 8.77 0.70
CA GLU A 22 17.15 9.75 0.83
C GLU A 22 16.69 11.18 0.48
N ASN A 23 15.77 11.32 -0.48
CA ASN A 23 15.18 12.60 -0.86
C ASN A 23 14.14 13.14 0.16
N GLY A 24 13.84 12.38 1.22
CA GLY A 24 12.88 12.76 2.26
C GLY A 24 11.44 12.28 2.04
N ASP A 25 11.13 11.75 0.85
CA ASP A 25 9.81 11.17 0.56
C ASP A 25 9.57 9.88 1.35
N VAL A 26 8.32 9.43 1.36
CA VAL A 26 7.93 8.13 1.94
C VAL A 26 7.73 7.12 0.83
N LEU A 27 8.28 5.92 1.01
CA LEU A 27 7.98 4.72 0.24
C LEU A 27 7.12 3.80 1.10
N HIS A 28 5.93 3.48 0.61
CA HIS A 28 5.01 2.51 1.18
C HIS A 28 5.00 1.27 0.27
N ILE A 29 5.20 0.08 0.84
CA ILE A 29 5.18 -1.17 0.09
C ILE A 29 4.10 -2.08 0.67
N GLU A 30 3.32 -2.68 -0.21
CA GLU A 30 2.27 -3.66 0.10
C GLU A 30 2.51 -4.93 -0.72
N GLU A 31 2.29 -6.09 -0.12
CA GLU A 31 2.41 -7.39 -0.79
C GLU A 31 1.01 -7.97 -1.03
N GLN A 32 0.61 -8.11 -2.30
CA GLN A 32 -0.73 -8.57 -2.65
C GLN A 32 -0.72 -9.66 -3.71
N ALA A 33 -1.43 -10.77 -3.47
CA ALA A 33 -1.59 -11.84 -4.45
C ALA A 33 -2.65 -11.53 -5.52
N THR A 34 -3.61 -10.67 -5.20
CA THR A 34 -4.64 -10.11 -6.08
C THR A 34 -4.79 -8.65 -5.66
N LEU A 35 -4.92 -7.72 -6.62
CA LEU A 35 -5.00 -6.30 -6.31
C LEU A 35 -6.39 -5.77 -6.70
N THR A 36 -7.22 -5.50 -5.69
CA THR A 36 -8.60 -5.05 -5.86
C THR A 36 -8.77 -3.55 -5.62
N GLU A 37 -9.93 -2.99 -5.98
CA GLU A 37 -10.25 -1.59 -5.66
C GLU A 37 -10.36 -1.36 -4.14
N ASP A 38 -10.90 -2.32 -3.38
CA ASP A 38 -10.97 -2.24 -1.91
C ASP A 38 -9.58 -2.17 -1.27
N ASP A 39 -8.59 -2.87 -1.84
CA ASP A 39 -7.19 -2.76 -1.43
C ASP A 39 -6.64 -1.36 -1.71
N LEU A 40 -6.90 -0.80 -2.90
CA LEU A 40 -6.48 0.57 -3.21
C LEU A 40 -7.11 1.60 -2.26
N ILE A 41 -8.38 1.43 -1.90
CA ILE A 41 -9.05 2.31 -0.93
C ILE A 41 -8.31 2.23 0.41
N ARG A 42 -8.02 1.02 0.90
CA ARG A 42 -7.24 0.81 2.13
C ARG A 42 -5.87 1.46 2.07
N PHE A 43 -5.12 1.30 0.99
CA PHE A 43 -3.81 1.96 0.82
C PHE A 43 -3.93 3.48 0.83
N ALA A 44 -4.97 4.02 0.18
CA ALA A 44 -5.22 5.44 0.14
C ALA A 44 -5.49 6.02 1.55
N HIS A 45 -6.20 5.29 2.41
CA HIS A 45 -6.37 5.66 3.82
C HIS A 45 -5.03 5.77 4.56
N TYR A 46 -4.11 4.83 4.33
CA TYR A 46 -2.78 4.84 4.94
C TYR A 46 -1.92 5.98 4.42
N ASP A 47 -1.88 6.16 3.11
CA ASP A 47 -1.06 7.19 2.47
C ASP A 47 -1.50 8.58 2.89
N LEU A 48 -2.82 8.80 3.03
CA LEU A 48 -3.34 10.06 3.53
C LEU A 48 -2.95 10.31 4.99
N ARG A 49 -2.93 9.26 5.83
CA ARG A 49 -2.45 9.36 7.22
C ARG A 49 -0.95 9.67 7.28
N LEU A 50 -0.14 9.03 6.43
CA LEU A 50 1.29 9.28 6.32
C LEU A 50 1.55 10.71 5.83
N TYR A 51 0.86 11.15 4.78
CA TYR A 51 0.96 12.51 4.26
C TYR A 51 0.55 13.54 5.30
N SER A 52 -0.56 13.34 6.01
CA SER A 52 -1.01 14.24 7.08
C SER A 52 0.02 14.38 8.22
N LYS A 53 0.79 13.32 8.50
CA LYS A 53 1.83 13.34 9.54
C LYS A 53 3.13 13.99 9.07
N TYR A 54 3.60 13.64 7.87
CA TYR A 54 4.95 13.99 7.41
C TYR A 54 4.98 15.13 6.39
N HIS A 55 3.86 15.43 5.73
CA HIS A 55 3.71 16.45 4.69
C HIS A 55 4.74 16.32 3.55
N VAL A 56 5.06 15.07 3.18
CA VAL A 56 5.94 14.72 2.07
C VAL A 56 5.23 13.75 1.13
N PRO A 57 5.60 13.71 -0.16
CA PRO A 57 5.07 12.71 -1.10
C PRO A 57 5.17 11.29 -0.55
N VAL A 58 4.11 10.50 -0.77
CA VAL A 58 4.05 9.07 -0.46
C VAL A 58 3.97 8.31 -1.78
N HIS A 59 4.92 7.41 -2.00
CA HIS A 59 4.99 6.56 -3.18
C HIS A 59 4.62 5.14 -2.76
N THR A 60 3.53 4.62 -3.30
CA THR A 60 3.04 3.27 -2.95
C THR A 60 3.37 2.28 -4.05
N VAL A 61 4.11 1.23 -3.68
CA VAL A 61 4.49 0.12 -4.56
C VAL A 61 3.81 -1.14 -4.08
N VAL A 62 3.00 -1.76 -4.94
CA VAL A 62 2.39 -3.05 -4.67
C VAL A 62 3.20 -4.15 -5.36
N LEU A 63 3.68 -5.11 -4.59
CA LEU A 63 4.42 -6.27 -5.06
C LEU A 63 3.49 -7.48 -5.16
N SER A 64 3.48 -8.15 -6.31
CA SER A 64 2.67 -9.36 -6.51
C SER A 64 3.47 -10.54 -7.04
N PRO A 65 3.15 -11.78 -6.64
CA PRO A 65 3.74 -12.99 -7.22
C PRO A 65 3.45 -13.13 -8.72
N PHE A 66 4.30 -13.86 -9.44
CA PHE A 66 4.16 -14.11 -10.90
C PHE A 66 2.77 -14.56 -11.35
N HIS A 67 2.12 -15.45 -10.59
CA HIS A 67 0.82 -16.04 -10.95
C HIS A 67 -0.39 -15.21 -10.49
N SER A 68 -0.15 -14.00 -9.99
CA SER A 68 -1.21 -13.10 -9.54
C SER A 68 -2.15 -12.71 -10.70
N LYS A 69 -3.45 -12.65 -10.42
CA LYS A 69 -4.51 -12.34 -11.39
C LYS A 69 -5.26 -11.09 -10.93
N ASN A 70 -5.86 -10.37 -11.88
CA ASN A 70 -6.66 -9.16 -11.67
C ASN A 70 -5.92 -8.06 -10.91
N HIS A 71 -5.47 -7.05 -11.68
CA HIS A 71 -4.67 -5.95 -11.16
C HIS A 71 -5.37 -4.63 -11.45
N VAL A 72 -5.98 -4.05 -10.42
CA VAL A 72 -6.48 -2.67 -10.47
C VAL A 72 -5.43 -1.79 -9.79
N SER A 73 -4.70 -0.97 -10.54
CA SER A 73 -3.65 -0.09 -9.98
C SER A 73 -4.12 1.37 -9.81
N PHE A 74 -5.39 1.62 -10.08
CA PHE A 74 -6.00 2.95 -10.05
C PHE A 74 -7.51 2.86 -9.82
N PHE A 75 -8.05 3.79 -9.04
CA PHE A 75 -9.48 4.05 -9.01
C PHE A 75 -9.79 5.54 -9.06
N ASN A 76 -11.00 5.86 -9.51
CA ASN A 76 -11.48 7.23 -9.66
C ASN A 76 -12.82 7.40 -8.94
N ALA A 77 -12.80 8.20 -7.87
CA ALA A 77 -13.95 8.61 -7.09
C ALA A 77 -14.32 10.09 -7.34
N GLY A 78 -14.06 10.61 -8.55
CA GLY A 78 -14.34 11.99 -8.97
C GLY A 78 -13.19 12.94 -8.64
N CYS A 79 -13.39 13.78 -7.62
CA CYS A 79 -12.36 14.72 -7.14
C CYS A 79 -11.21 14.00 -6.41
N PHE A 80 -11.41 12.73 -6.07
CA PHE A 80 -10.41 11.88 -5.47
C PHE A 80 -10.01 10.79 -6.45
N GLN A 81 -8.73 10.73 -6.76
CA GLN A 81 -8.14 9.75 -7.66
C GLN A 81 -6.89 9.22 -6.98
N TYR A 82 -6.71 7.91 -7.03
CA TYR A 82 -5.61 7.25 -6.36
C TYR A 82 -5.02 6.17 -7.26
N SER A 83 -3.69 6.13 -7.30
CA SER A 83 -2.93 5.19 -8.13
C SER A 83 -1.72 4.68 -7.37
N VAL A 84 -1.34 3.45 -7.65
CA VAL A 84 -0.13 2.81 -7.11
C VAL A 84 0.77 2.32 -8.23
N ILE A 85 2.06 2.13 -7.91
CA ILE A 85 3.00 1.45 -8.78
C ILE A 85 2.87 -0.05 -8.53
N HIS A 86 2.31 -0.79 -9.48
CA HIS A 86 2.17 -2.24 -9.35
C HIS A 86 3.33 -2.98 -10.04
N GLN A 87 4.00 -3.87 -9.32
CA GLN A 87 5.13 -4.66 -9.82
C GLN A 87 4.91 -6.15 -9.57
N VAL A 88 4.92 -6.93 -10.65
CA VAL A 88 4.87 -8.39 -10.56
C VAL A 88 6.29 -8.95 -10.47
N ILE A 89 6.60 -9.62 -9.37
CA ILE A 89 7.90 -10.27 -9.15
C ILE A 89 7.92 -11.57 -9.95
N GLN A 90 8.53 -11.51 -11.14
CA GLN A 90 8.75 -12.67 -12.00
C GLN A 90 10.15 -13.27 -11.76
N GLY A 91 10.24 -14.58 -11.55
CA GLY A 91 11.50 -15.31 -11.61
C GLY A 91 12.45 -15.19 -10.41
N ARG A 92 11.97 -14.86 -9.21
CA ARG A 92 12.75 -14.95 -7.97
C ARG A 92 12.07 -15.89 -6.99
N ASN A 93 12.71 -17.02 -6.68
CA ASN A 93 12.28 -17.94 -5.64
C ASN A 93 12.76 -17.39 -4.28
N GLY A 94 11.83 -16.92 -3.45
CA GLY A 94 12.13 -16.37 -2.14
C GLY A 94 12.86 -17.37 -1.23
N ASP A 95 12.56 -18.67 -1.37
CA ASP A 95 13.19 -19.73 -0.60
C ASP A 95 14.67 -19.90 -1.00
N GLU A 96 14.99 -19.88 -2.30
CA GLU A 96 16.38 -19.94 -2.78
C GLU A 96 17.20 -18.71 -2.37
N VAL A 97 16.57 -17.54 -2.30
CA VAL A 97 17.23 -16.32 -1.82
C VAL A 97 17.52 -16.42 -0.33
N LEU A 98 16.60 -16.95 0.46
CA LEU A 98 16.76 -17.16 1.90
C LEU A 98 17.85 -18.18 2.23
N GLU A 99 17.96 -19.27 1.45
CA GLU A 99 19.04 -20.25 1.58
C GLU A 99 20.43 -19.64 1.33
N ARG A 100 20.53 -18.67 0.41
CA ARG A 100 21.79 -17.95 0.10
C ARG A 100 22.20 -16.92 1.14
N MET A 101 21.30 -16.56 2.06
CA MET A 101 21.56 -15.58 3.13
C MET A 101 21.92 -16.23 4.47
N ARG A 102 21.93 -17.58 4.54
CA ARG A 102 22.48 -18.36 5.65
C ARG A 102 23.95 -18.68 5.40
#